data_AF-A0A378QLH8-F1
#
_entry.id   AF-A0A378QLH8-F1
#
_cell.length_a   1.000
_cell.length_b   1.000
_cell.length_c   1.000
_cell.angle_alpha   90.00
_cell.angle_beta   90.00
_cell.angle_gamma   90.00
#
_symmetry.space_group_name_H-M   'P 1'
#
loop_
_entity.id
_entity.type
_entity.pdbx_description
1 polymer ?
#
loop_
_entity_poly.entity_id
_entity_poly.type
_entity_poly.pdbx_seq_one_letter_code
_entity_poly.pdbx_strand_id
1 'polypeptide(L)'
;MIVKLTNSELIAKDFTLGNQYTVLSVLVRNHAIESQNIETLIIIRRDSDGTPCLIPLTSFEILDPSIPKGWVFNFFPDNVGHSIEPIEFTGDFWDKYYDGDENAEKTFDSVWNRLTNF
;
A
#
# COMPACT_ATOMS: atom_id res chain seq x y z
N MET A 1 1.23 -9.38 -4.74
CA MET A 1 0.52 -9.66 -3.47
C MET A 1 -0.95 -9.31 -3.63
N ILE A 2 -1.82 -10.25 -3.29
CA ILE A 2 -3.29 -10.10 -3.33
C ILE A 2 -3.87 -10.38 -1.95
N VAL A 3 -4.80 -9.54 -1.51
CA VAL A 3 -5.48 -9.65 -0.21
C VAL A 3 -6.99 -9.61 -0.38
N LYS A 4 -7.76 -10.22 0.53
CA LYS A 4 -9.22 -10.20 0.55
C LYS A 4 -9.73 -9.45 1.78
N LEU A 5 -10.62 -8.48 1.58
CA LEU A 5 -11.17 -7.73 2.69
C LEU A 5 -12.08 -8.61 3.57
N THR A 6 -11.81 -8.64 4.87
CA THR A 6 -12.59 -9.41 5.85
C THR A 6 -13.20 -8.54 6.96
N ASN A 7 -12.69 -7.32 7.16
CA ASN A 7 -13.25 -6.36 8.13
C ASN A 7 -14.33 -5.46 7.49
N SER A 8 -15.53 -5.44 8.05
CA SER A 8 -16.66 -4.62 7.58
C SER A 8 -16.53 -3.12 7.88
N GLU A 9 -15.62 -2.71 8.76
CA GLU A 9 -15.40 -1.30 9.09
C GLU A 9 -14.94 -0.45 7.90
N LEU A 10 -14.32 -1.11 6.89
CA LEU A 10 -13.83 -0.43 5.69
C LEU A 10 -14.94 -0.19 4.65
N ILE A 11 -16.14 -0.75 4.83
CA ILE A 11 -17.29 -0.46 3.94
C ILE A 11 -17.64 1.03 3.96
N ALA A 12 -17.56 1.66 5.12
CA ALA A 12 -17.82 3.10 5.27
C ALA A 12 -16.74 3.99 4.60
N LYS A 13 -15.67 3.39 4.06
CA LYS A 13 -14.58 4.06 3.34
C LYS A 13 -14.51 3.64 1.86
N ASP A 14 -15.64 3.19 1.31
CA ASP A 14 -15.79 2.72 -0.07
C ASP A 14 -14.88 1.53 -0.42
N PHE A 15 -14.89 0.51 0.44
CA PHE A 15 -14.32 -0.81 0.12
C PHE A 15 -15.39 -1.89 0.20
N THR A 16 -15.38 -2.80 -0.77
CA THR A 16 -16.31 -3.92 -0.85
C THR A 16 -15.82 -5.11 -0.04
N LEU A 17 -16.60 -5.52 0.97
CA LEU A 17 -16.32 -6.70 1.79
C LEU A 17 -16.25 -7.98 0.93
N GLY A 18 -15.24 -8.82 1.18
CA GLY A 18 -15.01 -10.04 0.40
C GLY A 18 -14.35 -9.82 -0.96
N ASN A 19 -14.18 -8.57 -1.41
CA ASN A 19 -13.45 -8.26 -2.64
C ASN A 19 -11.94 -8.51 -2.46
N GLN A 20 -11.27 -8.76 -3.59
CA GLN A 20 -9.82 -8.94 -3.67
C GLN A 20 -9.16 -7.64 -4.10
N TYR A 21 -8.03 -7.32 -3.48
CA TYR A 21 -7.28 -6.10 -3.73
C TYR A 21 -5.83 -6.42 -4.05
N THR A 22 -5.30 -5.76 -5.07
CA THR A 22 -3.87 -5.75 -5.39
C THR A 22 -3.15 -4.79 -4.47
N VAL A 23 -2.17 -5.29 -3.73
CA VAL A 23 -1.33 -4.49 -2.84
C VAL A 23 -0.28 -3.72 -3.64
N LEU A 24 -0.23 -2.41 -3.43
CA LEU A 24 0.69 -1.47 -4.09
C LEU A 24 2.00 -1.27 -3.32
N SER A 25 1.93 -1.33 -1.98
CA SER A 25 3.08 -1.17 -1.08
C SER A 25 2.73 -1.81 0.27
N VAL A 26 3.72 -2.36 0.96
CA VAL A 26 3.62 -2.86 2.33
C VAL A 26 4.50 -1.98 3.21
N LEU A 27 3.94 -1.41 4.26
CA LEU A 27 4.67 -0.56 5.20
C LEU A 27 4.61 -1.18 6.59
N VAL A 28 5.74 -1.27 7.26
CA VAL A 28 5.84 -1.67 8.66
C VAL A 28 6.28 -0.46 9.44
N ARG A 29 5.39 0.04 10.31
CA ARG A 29 5.67 1.17 11.18
C ARG A 29 6.04 0.69 12.58
N ASN A 30 7.11 1.25 13.10
CA ASN A 30 7.47 1.13 14.50
C ASN A 30 6.90 2.35 15.22
N HIS A 31 5.78 2.20 15.93
CA HIS A 31 5.36 3.23 16.87
C HIS A 31 6.40 3.32 18.00
N ALA A 32 6.61 4.53 18.54
CA ALA A 32 7.70 4.92 19.42
C ALA A 32 8.21 3.83 20.39
N ILE A 33 9.52 3.86 20.65
CA ILE A 33 10.37 2.90 21.39
C ILE A 33 9.72 2.31 22.66
N GLU A 34 8.80 3.04 23.29
CA GLU A 34 8.13 2.63 24.54
C GLU A 34 6.98 1.63 24.36
N SER A 35 6.37 1.53 23.18
CA SER A 35 5.09 0.80 23.01
C SER A 35 5.19 -0.57 22.34
N GLN A 36 6.31 -0.94 21.72
CA GLN A 36 6.52 -2.18 20.94
C GLN A 36 5.39 -2.52 19.92
N ASN A 37 4.50 -1.57 19.62
CA ASN A 37 3.40 -1.78 18.69
C ASN A 37 3.92 -1.63 17.27
N ILE A 38 4.21 -2.77 16.65
CA ILE A 38 4.52 -2.86 15.22
C ILE A 38 3.19 -2.92 14.47
N GLU A 39 2.99 -1.98 13.56
CA GLU A 39 1.80 -1.93 12.72
C GLU A 39 2.19 -2.18 11.26
N THR A 40 1.60 -3.22 10.66
CA THR A 40 1.73 -3.48 9.22
C THR A 40 0.54 -2.88 8.48
N LEU A 41 0.85 -1.93 7.61
CA LEU A 41 -0.07 -1.23 6.74
C LEU A 41 0.18 -1.65 5.28
N ILE A 42 -0.85 -1.56 4.46
CA ILE A 42 -0.77 -1.76 3.02
C ILE A 42 -1.37 -0.58 2.28
N ILE A 43 -0.88 -0.31 1.07
CA ILE A 43 -1.52 0.62 0.15
C ILE A 43 -2.32 -0.18 -0.88
N ILE A 44 -3.60 0.15 -1.04
CA ILE A 44 -4.52 -0.42 -2.03
C ILE A 44 -5.35 0.69 -2.67
N ARG A 45 -5.91 0.47 -3.87
CA ARG A 45 -6.86 1.42 -4.48
C ARG A 45 -8.25 1.30 -3.84
N ARG A 46 -8.89 2.44 -3.55
CA ARG A 46 -10.30 2.53 -3.14
C ARG A 46 -11.23 2.20 -4.31
N ASP A 47 -12.38 1.59 -4.04
CA ASP A 47 -13.31 1.16 -5.08
C ASP A 47 -13.96 2.34 -5.82
N SER A 48 -14.25 3.44 -5.10
CA SER A 48 -15.05 4.54 -5.62
C SER A 48 -14.33 5.43 -6.64
N ASP A 49 -13.04 5.69 -6.42
CA ASP A 49 -12.26 6.68 -7.19
C ASP A 49 -10.87 6.18 -7.60
N GLY A 50 -10.45 4.99 -7.13
CA GLY A 50 -9.12 4.46 -7.39
C GLY A 50 -8.00 5.12 -6.58
N THR A 51 -8.33 6.03 -5.65
CA THR A 51 -7.34 6.72 -4.82
C THR A 51 -6.54 5.71 -3.98
N PRO A 52 -5.20 5.77 -3.96
CA PRO A 52 -4.40 4.91 -3.09
C PRO A 52 -4.67 5.24 -1.61
N CYS A 53 -4.97 4.22 -0.83
CA CYS A 53 -5.32 4.33 0.58
C CYS A 53 -4.40 3.44 1.44
N LEU A 54 -3.89 4.02 2.53
CA LEU A 54 -3.11 3.30 3.53
C LEU A 54 -4.02 2.66 4.58
N ILE A 55 -4.01 1.34 4.67
CA ILE A 55 -4.97 0.56 5.48
C ILE A 55 -4.24 -0.52 6.31
N PRO A 56 -4.65 -0.81 7.55
CA PRO A 56 -4.09 -1.92 8.32
C PRO A 56 -4.27 -3.27 7.62
N LEU A 57 -3.17 -4.02 7.48
CA LEU A 57 -3.18 -5.36 6.88
C LEU A 57 -4.07 -6.33 7.68
N THR A 58 -4.24 -6.09 8.98
CA THR A 58 -5.12 -6.87 9.87
C THR A 58 -6.59 -6.84 9.46
N SER A 59 -7.00 -5.92 8.59
CA SER A 59 -8.35 -5.88 8.02
C SER A 59 -8.58 -6.91 6.90
N PHE A 60 -7.54 -7.65 6.50
CA PHE A 60 -7.56 -8.52 5.32
C PHE A 60 -7.04 -9.93 5.61
N GLU A 61 -7.47 -10.88 4.79
CA GLU A 61 -6.85 -12.19 4.60
C GLU A 61 -5.85 -12.12 3.43
N ILE A 62 -4.64 -12.68 3.59
CA ILE A 62 -3.65 -12.73 2.50
C ILE A 62 -3.97 -13.94 1.61
N LEU A 63 -4.28 -13.69 0.34
CA LEU A 63 -4.56 -14.74 -0.64
C LEU A 63 -3.31 -15.15 -1.43
N ASP A 64 -2.47 -14.17 -1.77
CA ASP A 64 -1.19 -14.39 -2.45
C ASP A 64 -0.12 -13.48 -1.82
N PRO A 65 0.88 -14.04 -1.10
CA PRO A 65 1.95 -13.27 -0.47
C PRO A 65 3.09 -12.90 -1.43
N SER A 66 3.03 -13.32 -2.71
CA SER A 66 4.14 -13.16 -3.65
C SER A 66 4.48 -11.68 -3.87
N ILE A 67 5.76 -11.35 -3.70
CA ILE A 67 6.30 -10.01 -3.94
C ILE A 67 6.53 -9.84 -5.45
N PRO A 68 5.90 -8.85 -6.11
CA PRO A 68 6.10 -8.63 -7.53
C PRO A 68 7.54 -8.23 -7.87
N LYS A 69 7.97 -8.54 -9.10
CA LYS A 69 9.29 -8.16 -9.60
C LYS A 69 9.46 -6.64 -9.60
N GLY A 70 10.65 -6.16 -9.22
CA GLY A 70 10.99 -4.74 -9.20
C GLY A 70 10.62 -4.03 -7.90
N TRP A 71 10.09 -4.76 -6.92
CA TRP A 71 9.92 -4.24 -5.57
C TRP A 71 11.26 -4.23 -4.83
N VAL A 72 11.46 -3.19 -4.03
CA VAL A 72 12.66 -2.95 -3.21
C VAL A 72 12.26 -2.79 -1.76
N PHE A 73 13.21 -3.08 -0.88
CA PHE A 73 13.07 -2.83 0.56
C PHE A 73 13.65 -1.46 0.86
N ASN A 74 12.87 -0.59 1.50
CA ASN A 74 13.28 0.75 1.87
C ASN A 74 13.27 0.93 3.39
N PHE A 75 14.32 1.54 3.93
CA PHE A 75 14.44 1.85 5.36
C PHE A 75 14.15 3.33 5.56
N PHE A 76 13.15 3.65 6.36
CA PHE A 76 12.91 5.04 6.71
C PHE A 76 13.95 5.52 7.74
N PRO A 77 14.33 6.81 7.70
CA PRO A 77 15.23 7.39 8.70
C PRO A 77 14.75 7.15 10.14
N ASP A 78 15.68 7.19 11.09
CA ASP A 78 15.38 7.17 12.53
C ASP A 78 14.59 5.94 13.03
N ASN A 79 14.70 4.80 12.34
CA ASN A 79 14.04 3.52 12.68
C ASN A 79 12.51 3.59 12.78
N VAL A 80 11.87 4.59 12.17
CA VAL A 80 10.42 4.77 12.22
C VAL A 80 9.65 3.66 11.47
N GLY A 81 10.34 2.91 10.60
CA GLY A 81 9.77 1.78 9.91
C GLY A 81 10.53 1.38 8.65
N HIS A 82 9.90 0.52 7.87
CA HIS A 82 10.38 0.10 6.55
C HIS A 82 9.21 -0.13 5.60
N SER A 83 9.48 -0.08 4.29
CA SER A 83 8.51 -0.46 3.25
C SER A 83 9.07 -1.52 2.31
N ILE A 84 8.17 -2.28 1.70
CA ILE A 84 8.43 -3.12 0.53
C ILE A 84 7.48 -2.64 -0.57
N GLU A 85 8.03 -2.10 -1.64
CA GLU A 85 7.24 -1.42 -2.67
C GLU A 85 7.98 -1.35 -4.01
N PRO A 86 7.29 -1.08 -5.13
CA PRO A 86 7.92 -0.79 -6.42
C PRO A 86 9.03 0.26 -6.28
N ILE A 87 10.16 0.05 -6.96
CA ILE A 87 11.28 1.01 -6.95
C ILE A 87 10.85 2.45 -7.32
N GLU A 88 9.82 2.57 -8.15
CA GLU A 88 9.26 3.84 -8.58
C GLU A 88 8.54 4.62 -7.47
N PHE A 89 8.15 3.97 -6.37
CA PHE A 89 7.48 4.61 -5.23
C PHE A 89 8.46 5.07 -4.14
N THR A 90 9.77 4.91 -4.36
CA THR A 90 10.80 5.32 -3.40
C THR A 90 11.03 6.84 -3.39
N GLY A 91 11.67 7.34 -2.33
CA GLY A 91 12.00 8.77 -2.21
C GLY A 91 10.77 9.62 -1.89
N ASP A 92 10.61 10.71 -2.63
CA ASP A 92 9.54 11.72 -2.44
C ASP A 92 8.31 11.45 -3.32
N PHE A 93 8.16 10.23 -3.87
CA PHE A 93 7.08 9.87 -4.78
C PHE A 93 5.70 10.15 -4.19
N TRP A 94 5.43 9.67 -2.97
CA TRP A 94 4.11 9.82 -2.35
C TRP A 94 3.80 11.28 -2.06
N ASP A 95 4.79 12.07 -1.64
CA ASP A 95 4.62 13.51 -1.41
C ASP A 95 4.23 14.21 -2.72
N LYS A 96 4.97 13.96 -3.81
CA LYS A 96 4.66 14.49 -5.14
C LYS A 96 3.29 14.06 -5.65
N TYR A 97 2.93 12.79 -5.43
CA TYR A 97 1.62 12.27 -5.84
C TYR A 97 0.48 13.00 -5.12
N TYR A 98 0.60 13.20 -3.79
CA TYR A 98 -0.42 13.92 -3.02
C TYR A 98 -0.42 15.44 -3.28
N ASP A 99 0.69 16.00 -3.75
CA ASP A 99 0.77 17.39 -4.21
C ASP A 99 0.19 17.59 -5.64
N GLY A 100 -0.24 16.52 -6.32
CA GLY A 100 -0.83 16.57 -7.66
C GLY A 100 0.19 16.70 -8.79
N ASP A 101 1.42 16.20 -8.59
CA ASP A 101 2.42 16.15 -9.66
C ASP A 101 2.01 15.16 -10.76
N GLU A 102 1.82 15.67 -11.98
CA GLU A 102 1.39 14.85 -13.12
C GLU A 102 2.33 13.68 -13.46
N ASN A 103 3.63 13.79 -13.17
CA ASN A 103 4.57 12.70 -13.44
C ASN A 103 4.46 11.61 -12.38
N ALA A 104 4.21 11.98 -11.13
CA ALA A 104 3.90 11.03 -10.07
C ALA A 104 2.59 10.29 -10.37
N GLU A 105 1.55 10.98 -10.86
CA GLU A 105 0.30 10.33 -11.29
C GLU A 105 0.51 9.34 -12.45
N LYS A 106 1.25 9.75 -13.50
CA LYS A 106 1.60 8.85 -14.62
C LYS A 106 2.40 7.63 -14.15
N THR A 107 3.31 7.85 -13.19
CA THR A 107 4.11 6.78 -12.59
C THR A 107 3.21 5.81 -11.82
N PHE A 108 2.28 6.33 -11.03
CA PHE A 108 1.28 5.54 -10.30
C PHE A 108 0.45 4.67 -11.25
N ASP A 109 -0.09 5.23 -12.32
CA ASP A 109 -0.89 4.50 -13.30
C ASP A 109 -0.08 3.44 -14.06
N SER A 110 1.16 3.77 -14.42
CA SER A 110 2.08 2.80 -15.03
C SER A 110 2.34 1.60 -14.11
N VAL A 111 2.61 1.86 -12.83
CA VAL A 111 2.84 0.80 -11.83
C VAL A 111 1.57 -0.01 -11.60
N TRP A 112 0.41 0.64 -11.47
CA TRP A 112 -0.87 -0.05 -11.30
C TRP A 112 -1.15 -1.01 -12.47
N ASN A 113 -1.06 -0.52 -13.70
CA ASN A 113 -1.26 -1.32 -14.89
C ASN A 113 -0.31 -2.53 -14.95
N ARG A 114 0.93 -2.37 -14.52
CA ARG A 114 1.90 -3.48 -14.44
C ARG A 114 1.53 -4.52 -13.38
N LEU A 115 0.92 -4.10 -12.27
CA LEU A 115 0.54 -4.98 -11.16
C LEU A 115 -0.80 -5.68 -11.37
N THR A 116 -1.67 -5.18 -12.26
CA THR A 116 -2.99 -5.75 -12.49
C THR A 116 -3.16 -6.44 -13.83
N ASN A 117 -2.32 -6.16 -14.83
CA ASN A 117 -2.34 -6.87 -16.11
C ASN A 117 -1.45 -8.12 -16.02
N PHE A 118 -2.07 -9.24 -15.65
CA PHE A 118 -1.52 -10.59 -15.78
C PHE A 118 -2.30 -11.41 -16.81
#